data_AF-A0ABD0J515-F1
#
_entry.id   AF-A0ABD0J515-F1
#
_cell.length_a   1.000
_cell.length_b   1.000
_cell.length_c   1.000
_cell.angle_alpha   90.00
_cell.angle_beta   90.00
_cell.angle_gamma   90.00
#
_symmetry.space_group_name_H-M   'P 1'
#
loop_
_entity.id
_entity.type
_entity.pdbx_description
1 polymer ?
#
loop_
_entity_poly.entity_id
_entity_poly.type
_entity_poly.pdbx_seq_one_letter_code
_entity_poly.pdbx_strand_id
1 'polypeptide(L)'
;MAEIYQNIRKKDKISFGGYSYRFDKLSGKDPALSFWRCDVDGCKAARIHMKAGDVVQERGEHLSHAPNLPKVEAAKAVHRMKVQAKIYFRFRPCVTDKSGTCTLIFGLAGSPADFLCHSQDVFL
;
A
#
# COMPACT_ATOMS: atom_id res chain seq x y z
N MET A 1 -16.17 -6.08 2.39
CA MET A 1 -15.59 -4.73 2.36
C MET A 1 -14.63 -4.62 1.19
N ALA A 2 -14.35 -3.41 0.70
CA ALA A 2 -13.32 -3.19 -0.31
C ALA A 2 -11.98 -2.83 0.37
N GLU A 3 -10.87 -3.35 -0.15
CA GLU A 3 -9.53 -3.05 0.38
C GLU A 3 -8.65 -2.42 -0.71
N ILE A 4 -8.10 -1.24 -0.41
CA ILE A 4 -7.13 -0.51 -1.23
C ILE A 4 -5.72 -1.04 -0.92
N TYR A 5 -4.93 -1.32 -1.96
CA TYR A 5 -3.54 -1.79 -1.82
C TYR A 5 -2.68 -1.31 -3.00
N GLN A 6 -1.37 -1.14 -2.78
CA GLN A 6 -0.45 -0.69 -3.84
C GLN A 6 0.26 -1.84 -4.55
N ASN A 7 0.30 -1.78 -5.88
CA ASN A 7 1.05 -2.71 -6.70
C ASN A 7 2.57 -2.41 -6.68
N ILE A 8 3.37 -3.28 -7.34
CA ILE A 8 4.83 -3.13 -7.42
C ILE A 8 5.26 -1.78 -8.05
N ARG A 9 4.45 -1.22 -8.95
CA ARG A 9 4.67 0.08 -9.62
C ARG A 9 4.12 1.28 -8.82
N LYS A 10 3.85 1.12 -7.52
CA LYS A 10 3.26 2.13 -6.62
C LYS A 10 1.91 2.72 -7.10
N LYS A 11 1.16 2.00 -7.94
CA LYS A 11 -0.20 2.39 -8.32
C LYS A 11 -1.21 1.68 -7.43
N ASP A 12 -2.20 2.43 -6.95
CA ASP A 12 -3.27 1.89 -6.14
C ASP A 12 -4.16 0.95 -6.95
N LYS A 13 -4.61 -0.11 -6.29
CA LYS A 13 -5.57 -1.10 -6.75
C LYS A 13 -6.59 -1.32 -5.64
N ILE A 14 -7.76 -1.81 -6.04
CA ILE A 14 -8.81 -2.18 -5.11
C ILE A 14 -9.16 -3.64 -5.29
N SER A 15 -9.37 -4.31 -4.18
CA SER A 15 -9.85 -5.69 -4.12
C SER A 15 -11.27 -5.73 -3.57
N PHE A 16 -12.15 -6.41 -4.30
CA PHE A 16 -13.55 -6.60 -3.95
C PHE A 16 -14.05 -7.87 -4.68
N GLY A 17 -14.94 -8.66 -4.06
CA GLY A 17 -15.50 -9.87 -4.68
C GLY A 17 -14.50 -10.96 -5.13
N GLY A 18 -13.24 -10.93 -4.65
CA GLY A 18 -12.17 -11.79 -5.17
C GLY A 18 -11.58 -11.35 -6.52
N TYR A 19 -11.94 -10.16 -6.99
CA TYR A 19 -11.41 -9.49 -8.17
C TYR A 19 -10.48 -8.33 -7.80
N SER A 20 -9.64 -7.91 -8.75
CA SER A 20 -8.80 -6.71 -8.64
C SER A 20 -9.18 -5.64 -9.67
N TYR A 21 -9.32 -4.41 -9.21
CA TYR A 21 -9.68 -3.24 -10.00
C TYR A 21 -8.54 -2.21 -9.99
N ARG A 22 -8.47 -1.44 -11.07
CA ARG A 22 -7.54 -0.32 -11.30
C ARG A 22 -8.34 0.97 -11.47
N PHE A 23 -7.80 2.07 -10.97
CA PHE A 23 -8.44 3.39 -11.07
C PHE A 23 -8.70 3.76 -12.55
N ASP A 24 -9.90 4.27 -12.83
CA ASP A 24 -10.32 4.75 -14.14
C ASP A 24 -10.30 6.29 -14.17
N LYS A 25 -11.05 6.93 -13.27
CA LYS A 25 -11.21 8.40 -13.14
C LYS A 25 -12.00 8.80 -11.89
N LEU A 26 -11.97 10.08 -11.51
CA LEU A 26 -12.95 10.67 -10.59
C LEU A 26 -14.24 11.09 -11.32
N SER A 27 -15.31 11.35 -10.56
CA SER A 27 -16.52 12.01 -11.06
C SER A 27 -16.35 13.52 -11.12
N GLY A 28 -16.64 14.11 -12.28
CA GLY A 28 -16.70 15.57 -12.45
C GLY A 28 -17.91 16.25 -11.77
N LYS A 29 -18.80 15.49 -11.12
CA LYS A 29 -19.95 16.01 -10.35
C LYS A 29 -19.84 15.81 -8.84
N ASP A 30 -18.98 14.91 -8.39
CA ASP A 30 -18.87 14.51 -6.97
C ASP A 30 -17.41 14.07 -6.72
N PRO A 31 -16.55 14.91 -6.10
CA PRO A 31 -15.14 14.59 -5.94
C PRO A 31 -14.90 13.40 -4.99
N ALA A 32 -15.88 13.03 -4.17
CA ALA A 32 -15.80 11.84 -3.32
C ALA A 32 -16.09 10.54 -4.10
N LEU A 33 -16.68 10.63 -5.31
CA LEU A 33 -17.02 9.48 -6.15
C LEU A 33 -15.90 9.16 -7.16
N SER A 34 -15.36 7.95 -7.03
CA SER A 34 -14.29 7.40 -7.87
C SER A 34 -14.77 6.20 -8.68
N PHE A 35 -14.28 6.08 -9.91
CA PHE A 35 -14.57 4.98 -10.83
C PHE A 35 -13.36 4.07 -10.97
N TRP A 36 -13.59 2.77 -10.84
CA TRP A 36 -12.57 1.74 -10.96
C TRP A 36 -13.03 0.70 -11.98
N ARG A 37 -12.13 0.23 -12.83
CA ARG A 37 -12.38 -0.78 -13.87
C ARG A 37 -11.59 -2.04 -13.58
N CYS A 38 -12.00 -3.19 -14.11
CA CYS A 38 -11.22 -4.42 -13.90
C CYS A 38 -9.75 -4.26 -14.37
N ASP A 39 -8.83 -4.83 -13.61
CA ASP A 39 -7.40 -4.84 -13.90
C ASP A 39 -6.99 -5.93 -14.90
N VAL A 40 -7.82 -6.97 -15.08
CA VAL A 40 -7.60 -8.03 -16.07
C VAL A 40 -7.85 -7.47 -17.47
N ASP A 41 -6.88 -7.61 -18.36
CA ASP A 41 -7.03 -7.16 -19.73
C ASP A 41 -8.01 -8.04 -20.52
N GLY A 42 -8.77 -7.43 -21.42
CA GLY A 42 -10.00 -8.02 -22.00
C GLY A 42 -11.27 -7.73 -21.19
N CYS A 43 -11.20 -7.67 -19.85
CA CYS A 43 -12.37 -7.38 -19.02
C CYS A 43 -12.74 -5.88 -19.05
N LYS A 44 -13.56 -5.47 -20.02
CA LYS A 44 -13.98 -4.06 -20.23
C LYS A 44 -15.32 -3.70 -19.59
N ALA A 45 -16.17 -4.70 -19.31
CA ALA A 45 -17.53 -4.50 -18.79
C ALA A 45 -17.53 -4.16 -17.29
N ALA A 46 -16.88 -4.99 -16.48
CA ALA A 46 -16.91 -4.90 -15.03
C ALA A 46 -16.21 -3.65 -14.47
N ARG A 47 -16.95 -2.88 -13.67
CA ARG A 47 -16.53 -1.65 -12.98
C ARG A 47 -17.17 -1.57 -11.60
N ILE A 48 -16.49 -0.89 -10.68
CA ILE A 48 -17.04 -0.51 -9.37
C ILE A 48 -16.96 1.01 -9.17
N HIS A 49 -17.98 1.55 -8.52
CA HIS A 49 -18.10 2.95 -8.13
C HIS A 49 -17.89 3.03 -6.62
N MET A 50 -16.95 3.87 -6.18
CA MET A 50 -16.62 3.99 -4.77
C MET A 50 -16.73 5.42 -4.26
N LYS A 51 -17.37 5.59 -3.10
CA LYS A 51 -17.55 6.88 -2.42
C LYS A 51 -17.10 6.77 -0.97
N ALA A 52 -16.29 7.73 -0.53
CA ALA A 52 -15.77 7.84 0.85
C ALA A 52 -15.03 6.61 1.42
N GLY A 53 -14.71 5.60 0.60
CA GLY A 53 -14.05 4.35 1.00
C GLY A 53 -14.87 3.09 0.68
N ASP A 54 -16.19 3.22 0.50
CA ASP A 54 -17.11 2.11 0.26
C ASP A 54 -17.51 1.95 -1.21
N VAL A 55 -17.88 0.72 -1.60
CA VAL A 55 -18.47 0.41 -2.91
C VAL A 55 -19.97 0.70 -2.87
N VAL A 56 -20.39 1.68 -3.69
CA VAL A 56 -21.79 2.15 -3.76
C VAL A 56 -22.54 1.52 -4.93
N GLN A 57 -21.85 1.15 -6.00
CA GLN A 57 -22.46 0.49 -7.15
C GLN A 57 -21.43 -0.35 -7.91
N GLU A 58 -21.82 -1.57 -8.26
CA GLU A 58 -21.13 -2.42 -9.24
C GLU A 58 -21.82 -2.27 -10.61
N ARG A 59 -21.07 -2.43 -11.71
CA ARG A 59 -21.60 -2.38 -13.08
C ARG A 59 -20.93 -3.38 -13.99
N GLY A 60 -21.73 -4.21 -14.65
CA GLY A 60 -21.26 -5.19 -15.63
C GLY A 60 -20.55 -6.38 -14.98
N GLU A 61 -20.48 -7.48 -15.73
CA GLU A 61 -20.02 -8.78 -15.22
C GLU A 61 -18.61 -9.12 -15.71
N HIS A 62 -17.93 -9.99 -14.96
CA HIS A 62 -16.59 -10.50 -15.29
C HIS A 62 -16.65 -11.66 -16.30
N LEU A 63 -17.34 -11.46 -17.44
CA LEU A 63 -17.61 -12.49 -18.45
C LEU A 63 -16.36 -13.21 -19.00
N SER A 64 -15.17 -12.61 -18.87
CA SER A 64 -13.92 -13.17 -19.39
C SER A 64 -13.01 -13.83 -18.33
N HIS A 65 -13.38 -13.85 -17.04
CA HIS A 65 -12.60 -14.55 -16.01
C HIS A 65 -13.36 -14.78 -14.68
N ALA A 66 -13.05 -15.90 -14.03
CA ALA A 66 -13.42 -16.18 -12.64
C ALA A 66 -12.75 -15.19 -11.63
N PRO A 67 -13.26 -15.07 -10.39
CA PRO A 67 -12.51 -14.43 -9.31
C PRO A 67 -11.25 -15.23 -8.96
N ASN A 68 -10.21 -14.56 -8.45
CA ASN A 68 -8.95 -15.20 -8.11
C ASN A 68 -8.45 -14.70 -6.74
N LEU A 69 -9.12 -15.18 -5.69
CA LEU A 69 -8.82 -14.88 -4.29
C LEU A 69 -7.33 -15.11 -3.93
N PRO A 70 -6.66 -16.23 -4.29
CA PRO A 70 -5.25 -16.43 -3.96
C PRO A 70 -4.32 -15.35 -4.53
N LYS A 71 -4.54 -14.94 -5.78
CA LYS A 71 -3.75 -13.88 -6.45
C LYS A 71 -3.98 -12.50 -5.82
N VAL A 72 -5.21 -12.24 -5.38
CA VAL A 72 -5.58 -10.99 -4.67
C VAL A 72 -4.93 -10.95 -3.28
N GLU A 73 -5.07 -12.00 -2.47
CA GLU A 73 -4.49 -12.05 -1.12
C GLU A 73 -2.96 -12.04 -1.13
N ALA A 74 -2.32 -12.75 -2.07
CA ALA A 74 -0.87 -12.65 -2.25
C ALA A 74 -0.41 -11.21 -2.55
N ALA A 75 -1.17 -10.47 -3.37
CA ALA A 75 -0.86 -9.09 -3.69
C ALA A 75 -1.07 -8.14 -2.48
N LYS A 76 -2.11 -8.37 -1.68
CA LYS A 76 -2.31 -7.66 -0.39
C LYS A 76 -1.19 -7.96 0.61
N ALA A 77 -0.77 -9.23 0.74
CA ALA A 77 0.32 -9.63 1.63
C ALA A 77 1.63 -8.91 1.26
N VAL A 78 2.00 -8.90 -0.02
CA VAL A 78 3.15 -8.14 -0.53
C VAL A 78 3.02 -6.64 -0.27
N HIS A 79 1.81 -6.08 -0.30
CA HIS A 79 1.58 -4.68 0.08
C HIS A 79 1.83 -4.45 1.58
N ARG A 80 1.25 -5.28 2.46
CA ARG A 80 1.43 -5.21 3.92
C ARG A 80 2.91 -5.28 4.31
N MET A 81 3.65 -6.25 3.77
CA MET A 81 5.10 -6.39 3.99
C MET A 81 5.89 -5.16 3.53
N LYS A 82 5.52 -4.54 2.40
CA LYS A 82 6.17 -3.31 1.90
C LYS A 82 5.85 -2.07 2.70
N VAL A 83 4.69 -2.00 3.36
CA VAL A 83 4.36 -0.93 4.31
C VAL A 83 5.20 -1.10 5.58
N GLN A 84 5.23 -2.32 6.16
CA GLN A 84 6.05 -2.63 7.34
C GLN A 84 7.54 -2.38 7.08
N ALA A 85 8.09 -2.84 5.96
CA ALA A 85 9.51 -2.65 5.62
C ALA A 85 9.91 -1.16 5.53
N LYS A 86 9.03 -0.27 5.04
CA LYS A 86 9.27 1.19 5.04
C LYS A 86 9.34 1.78 6.45
N ILE A 87 8.59 1.22 7.41
CA ILE A 87 8.62 1.67 8.80
C ILE A 87 9.96 1.25 9.42
N TYR A 88 10.33 -0.03 9.32
CA TYR A 88 11.60 -0.53 9.85
C TYR A 88 12.82 0.18 9.23
N PHE A 89 12.86 0.41 7.92
CA PHE A 89 13.97 1.13 7.29
C PHE A 89 14.06 2.62 7.65
N ARG A 90 13.02 3.20 8.27
CA ARG A 90 13.05 4.57 8.81
C ARG A 90 13.65 4.61 10.23
N PHE A 91 13.55 3.51 10.98
CA PHE A 91 14.33 3.29 12.19
C PHE A 91 15.73 2.79 11.80
N ARG A 92 16.69 3.70 11.60
CA ARG A 92 18.11 3.34 11.58
C ARG A 92 18.43 2.61 12.90
N PRO A 93 18.82 1.33 12.89
CA PRO A 93 19.26 0.67 14.12
C PRO A 93 20.57 1.31 14.57
N CYS A 94 20.56 1.94 15.74
CA CYS A 94 21.79 2.25 16.46
C CYS A 94 22.48 0.92 16.78
N VAL A 95 23.71 0.72 16.31
CA VAL A 95 24.56 -0.36 16.77
C VAL A 95 25.51 0.23 17.81
N THR A 96 25.20 0.00 19.08
CA THR A 96 26.14 0.23 20.18
C THR A 96 27.22 -0.85 20.15
N ASP A 97 28.48 -0.44 20.17
CA ASP A 97 29.58 -1.36 20.46
C ASP A 97 29.65 -1.74 21.95
N LYS A 98 30.62 -2.58 22.33
CA LYS A 98 30.81 -3.02 23.73
C LYS A 98 31.29 -1.91 24.68
N SER A 99 31.65 -0.74 24.16
CA SER A 99 32.01 0.46 24.92
C SER A 99 30.84 1.43 25.07
N GLY A 100 29.66 1.10 24.51
CA GLY A 100 28.46 1.95 24.55
C GLY A 100 28.42 3.03 23.46
N THR A 101 29.42 3.10 22.58
CA THR A 101 29.44 4.08 21.50
C THR A 101 28.45 3.67 20.41
N CYS A 102 27.37 4.44 20.27
CA CYS A 102 26.39 4.29 19.18
C CYS A 102 27.02 4.76 17.86
N THR A 103 27.64 3.84 17.12
CA THR A 103 28.28 4.19 15.85
C THR A 103 27.23 4.27 14.75
N LEU A 104 26.83 5.49 14.39
CA LEU A 104 25.87 5.75 13.31
C LEU A 104 26.44 5.30 11.96
N ILE A 105 25.98 4.15 11.45
CA ILE A 105 26.34 3.65 10.12
C ILE A 105 25.70 4.53 9.03
N PHE A 106 26.42 5.57 8.60
CA PHE A 106 26.17 6.36 7.41
C PHE A 106 27.41 6.39 6.51
N GLY A 107 27.29 5.77 5.34
CA GLY A 107 27.95 6.31 4.16
C GLY A 107 27.17 7.52 3.62
N LEU A 108 27.84 8.31 2.77
CA LEU A 108 27.45 9.62 2.23
C LEU A 108 27.62 10.79 3.20
N ALA A 109 28.45 11.75 2.79
CA ALA A 109 28.94 12.86 3.60
C ALA A 109 27.93 14.01 3.75
N GLY A 110 27.99 14.68 4.89
CA GLY A 110 27.24 15.91 5.16
C GLY A 110 27.18 16.22 6.66
N SER A 111 28.03 17.17 7.10
CA SER A 111 28.11 17.87 8.40
C SER A 111 27.55 17.20 9.67
N PRO A 112 28.31 17.10 10.78
CA PRO A 112 27.73 16.79 12.07
C PRO A 112 26.78 17.93 12.50
N ALA A 113 25.57 17.54 12.90
CA ALA A 113 24.62 18.34 13.65
C ALA A 113 23.95 17.39 14.65
N ASP A 114 23.82 17.83 15.91
CA ASP A 114 23.68 16.91 17.05
C ASP A 114 22.32 16.20 17.14
N PHE A 115 22.25 15.00 16.57
CA PHE A 115 21.14 14.07 16.82
C PHE A 115 21.29 13.40 18.18
N LEU A 116 20.87 14.12 19.23
CA LEU A 116 20.70 13.58 20.57
C LEU A 116 19.76 12.36 20.56
N CYS A 117 20.34 11.17 20.70
CA CYS A 117 19.58 9.94 20.82
C CYS A 117 18.87 9.92 22.19
N HIS A 118 17.59 10.30 22.22
CA HIS A 118 16.75 10.12 23.40
C HIS A 118 16.41 8.63 23.55
N SER A 119 17.22 7.93 24.35
CA SER A 119 16.90 6.59 24.87
C SER A 119 15.76 6.70 25.88
N GLN A 120 14.52 6.64 25.38
CA GLN A 120 13.38 6.27 26.22
C GLN A 120 13.33 4.74 26.27
N ASP A 121 13.95 4.18 27.30
CA ASP A 121 13.97 2.74 27.54
C ASP A 121 12.58 2.24 27.89
N VAL A 122 11.88 1.69 26.89
CA VAL A 122 10.63 0.95 27.08
C VAL A 122 10.99 -0.43 27.65
N PHE A 123 11.16 -0.48 28.97
CA PHE A 123 11.06 -1.74 29.71
C PHE A 123 9.61 -2.28 29.62
N LEU A 124 9.52 -3.61 29.66
CA LEU A 124 8.32 -4.43 29.39
C LEU A 124 7.22 -4.29 30.45
#